data_AF-A0A925NMX8-F1
#
_entry.id   AF-A0A925NMX8-F1
#
_cell.length_a   1.000
_cell.length_b   1.000
_cell.length_c   1.000
_cell.angle_alpha   90.00
_cell.angle_beta   90.00
_cell.angle_gamma   90.00
#
_symmetry.space_group_name_H-M   'P 1'
#
loop_
_entity.id
_entity.type
_entity.pdbx_description
1 polymer ?
#
loop_
_entity_poly.entity_id
_entity_poly.type
_entity_poly.pdbx_seq_one_letter_code
_entity_poly.pdbx_strand_id
1 'polypeptide(L)'
;MKARSIHRRLGAFTIIEIMVVVVIIGILAAAIIPQFIGTTSDAKISTAKGNVAELESALERFNIHMDRHPTSEEGLKALVESPAGEESKWRGPYIKLLRVDPWGVPYQYRNPGTHHTEGFDLWSRGADKADGGQGEGTDVGNWQP
;
A
#
# COMPACT_ATOMS: atom_id res chain seq x y z
N MET A 1 -5.06 -77.20 21.16
CA MET A 1 -5.51 -75.80 20.91
C MET A 1 -5.18 -75.43 19.47
N LYS A 2 -6.18 -75.18 18.61
CA LYS A 2 -5.98 -74.71 17.22
C LYS A 2 -6.28 -73.21 17.15
N ALA A 3 -5.27 -72.39 16.89
CA ALA A 3 -5.45 -70.96 16.69
C ALA A 3 -6.11 -70.70 15.32
N ARG A 4 -7.25 -69.99 15.32
CA ARG A 4 -7.92 -69.54 14.09
C ARG A 4 -7.30 -68.20 13.67
N SER A 5 -6.58 -68.20 12.55
CA SER A 5 -6.11 -66.99 11.88
C SER A 5 -7.29 -66.27 11.21
N ILE A 6 -7.59 -65.06 11.67
CA ILE A 6 -8.58 -64.17 11.06
C ILE A 6 -7.87 -63.40 9.93
N HIS A 7 -8.02 -63.87 8.70
CA HIS A 7 -7.65 -63.08 7.53
C HIS A 7 -8.66 -61.95 7.35
N ARG A 8 -8.30 -60.72 7.75
CA ARG A 8 -9.06 -59.53 7.37
C ARG A 8 -8.97 -59.41 5.85
N ARG A 9 -10.11 -59.48 5.16
CA ARG A 9 -10.19 -59.08 3.74
C ARG A 9 -9.94 -57.58 3.69
N LEU A 10 -8.75 -57.19 3.25
CA LEU A 10 -8.52 -55.85 2.74
C LEU A 10 -9.39 -55.71 1.50
N GLY A 11 -10.36 -54.79 1.52
CA GLY A 11 -11.20 -54.51 0.35
C GLY A 11 -10.32 -54.06 -0.81
N ALA A 12 -10.46 -54.71 -1.96
CA ALA A 12 -9.81 -54.28 -3.19
C ALA A 12 -10.61 -53.10 -3.78
N PHE A 13 -9.91 -52.01 -4.09
CA PHE A 13 -10.49 -50.83 -4.73
C PHE A 13 -11.02 -51.17 -6.13
N THR A 14 -12.14 -50.56 -6.50
CA THR A 14 -12.76 -50.75 -7.82
C THR A 14 -12.29 -49.67 -8.81
N ILE A 15 -12.23 -50.00 -10.10
CA ILE A 15 -11.85 -49.03 -11.15
C ILE A 15 -12.82 -47.85 -11.19
N ILE A 16 -14.12 -48.11 -10.97
CA ILE A 16 -15.16 -47.07 -10.98
C ILE A 16 -14.94 -46.01 -9.89
N GLU A 17 -14.40 -46.40 -8.73
CA GLU A 17 -14.09 -45.49 -7.63
C GLU A 17 -12.99 -44.50 -8.01
N ILE A 18 -11.93 -44.96 -8.68
CA ILE A 18 -10.88 -44.08 -9.19
C ILE A 18 -11.40 -43.20 -10.34
N MET A 19 -12.27 -43.72 -11.22
CA MET A 19 -12.86 -42.92 -12.30
C MET A 19 -13.66 -41.74 -11.75
N VAL A 20 -14.52 -41.97 -10.75
CA VAL A 20 -15.32 -40.91 -10.12
C VAL A 20 -14.41 -39.88 -9.45
N VAL A 21 -13.36 -40.30 -8.76
CA VAL A 21 -12.40 -39.40 -8.10
C VAL A 21 -11.69 -38.50 -9.11
N VAL A 22 -11.22 -39.05 -10.24
CA VAL A 22 -10.54 -38.28 -11.29
C VAL A 22 -11.50 -37.27 -11.94
N VAL A 23 -12.76 -37.63 -12.15
CA VAL A 23 -13.79 -36.70 -12.67
C VAL A 23 -14.04 -35.55 -11.69
N ILE A 24 -14.19 -35.84 -10.40
CA ILE A 24 -14.39 -34.82 -9.36
C ILE A 24 -13.18 -33.89 -9.27
N ILE A 25 -11.96 -34.44 -9.29
CA ILE A 25 -10.72 -33.64 -9.28
C ILE A 25 -10.62 -32.77 -10.53
N GLY A 26 -10.97 -33.29 -11.71
CA GLY A 26 -10.99 -32.52 -12.95
C GLY A 26 -11.95 -31.33 -12.91
N ILE A 27 -13.15 -31.52 -12.36
CA ILE A 27 -14.15 -30.45 -12.16
C ILE A 27 -13.64 -29.42 -11.15
N LEU A 28 -13.14 -29.86 -9.99
CA LEU A 28 -12.62 -28.97 -8.95
C LEU A 28 -11.41 -28.18 -9.44
N ALA A 29 -10.50 -28.80 -10.18
CA ALA A 29 -9.34 -28.13 -10.75
C ALA A 29 -9.73 -27.05 -11.76
N ALA A 30 -10.78 -27.26 -12.56
CA ALA A 30 -11.29 -26.28 -13.51
C ALA A 30 -12.05 -25.12 -12.82
N ALA A 31 -12.63 -25.35 -11.64
CA ALA A 31 -13.45 -24.38 -10.92
C ALA A 31 -12.65 -23.38 -10.08
N ILE A 32 -11.33 -23.59 -9.88
CA ILE A 32 -10.50 -22.68 -9.09
C ILE A 32 -9.96 -21.58 -10.00
N ILE A 33 -10.68 -20.46 -10.05
CA ILE A 33 -10.18 -19.18 -10.57
C ILE A 33 -9.76 -18.35 -9.35
N PRO A 34 -8.47 -18.09 -9.11
CA PRO A 34 -8.06 -17.17 -8.06
C PRO A 34 -8.43 -15.74 -8.46
N GLN A 35 -9.55 -15.23 -7.93
CA GLN A 35 -10.09 -13.90 -8.22
C GLN A 35 -9.53 -12.83 -7.26
N PHE A 36 -8.20 -12.67 -7.20
CA PHE A 36 -7.53 -11.75 -6.24
C PHE A 36 -6.73 -10.60 -6.88
N ILE A 37 -6.92 -10.31 -8.17
CA ILE A 37 -6.00 -9.42 -8.90
C ILE A 37 -6.31 -7.92 -8.71
N GLY A 38 -7.50 -7.52 -8.23
CA GLY A 38 -7.90 -6.09 -8.15
C GLY A 38 -7.93 -5.45 -6.75
N THR A 39 -8.20 -6.20 -5.69
CA THR A 39 -8.44 -5.62 -4.35
C THR A 39 -7.20 -5.02 -3.70
N THR A 40 -6.01 -5.42 -4.16
CA THR A 40 -4.75 -4.86 -3.67
C THR A 40 -4.50 -3.46 -4.22
N SER A 41 -4.99 -3.16 -5.42
CA SER A 41 -4.73 -1.89 -6.09
C SER A 41 -5.53 -0.74 -5.47
N ASP A 42 -6.85 -0.90 -5.35
CA ASP A 42 -7.71 0.11 -4.70
C ASP A 42 -7.30 0.35 -3.25
N ALA A 43 -6.90 -0.70 -2.53
CA ALA A 43 -6.38 -0.59 -1.17
C ALA A 43 -5.08 0.22 -1.12
N LYS A 44 -4.17 0.04 -2.08
CA LYS A 44 -2.95 0.85 -2.20
C LYS A 44 -3.30 2.31 -2.49
N ILE A 45 -4.16 2.60 -3.46
CA ILE A 45 -4.58 3.98 -3.77
C ILE A 45 -5.21 4.64 -2.54
N SER A 46 -6.12 3.94 -1.85
CA SER A 46 -6.74 4.43 -0.61
C SER A 46 -5.72 4.70 0.50
N THR A 47 -4.75 3.79 0.68
CA THR A 47 -3.65 3.99 1.63
C THR A 47 -2.80 5.20 1.26
N ALA A 48 -2.50 5.38 -0.03
CA ALA A 48 -1.73 6.51 -0.52
C ALA A 48 -2.45 7.84 -0.23
N LYS A 49 -3.76 7.91 -0.51
CA LYS A 49 -4.60 9.08 -0.18
C LYS A 49 -4.60 9.38 1.33
N GLY A 50 -4.78 8.36 2.17
CA GLY A 50 -4.76 8.53 3.62
C GLY A 50 -3.42 9.06 4.15
N ASN A 51 -2.31 8.54 3.62
CA ASN A 51 -0.97 9.01 3.98
C ASN A 51 -0.72 10.46 3.52
N VAL A 52 -1.18 10.83 2.31
CA VAL A 52 -1.09 12.23 1.81
C VAL A 52 -1.83 13.17 2.76
N ALA A 53 -3.06 12.83 3.18
CA ALA A 53 -3.82 13.63 4.13
C ALA A 53 -3.15 13.73 5.51
N GLU A 54 -2.55 12.65 6.01
CA GLU A 54 -1.79 12.65 7.28
C GLU A 54 -0.58 13.61 7.20
N LEU A 55 0.16 13.55 6.10
CA LEU A 55 1.33 14.40 5.84
C LEU A 55 0.94 15.87 5.63
N GLU A 56 -0.15 16.14 4.92
CA GLU A 56 -0.73 17.48 4.75
C GLU A 56 -1.09 18.09 6.10
N SER A 57 -1.81 17.35 6.96
CA SER A 57 -2.10 17.77 8.33
C SER A 57 -0.83 18.04 9.16
N ALA A 58 0.26 17.29 8.91
CA ALA A 58 1.55 17.53 9.58
C ALA A 58 2.24 18.79 9.07
N LEU A 59 2.15 19.08 7.78
CA LEU A 59 2.67 20.30 7.15
C LEU A 59 1.90 21.55 7.62
N GLU A 60 0.59 21.44 7.84
CA GLU A 60 -0.19 22.52 8.46
C GLU A 60 0.26 22.81 9.89
N ARG A 61 0.47 21.78 10.72
CA ARG A 61 1.00 21.95 12.08
C ARG A 61 2.41 22.56 12.07
N PHE A 62 3.24 22.20 11.11
CA PHE A 62 4.54 22.83 10.91
C PHE A 62 4.37 24.33 10.61
N ASN A 63 3.48 24.67 9.68
CA ASN A 63 3.21 26.06 9.30
C ASN A 63 2.71 26.90 10.47
N ILE A 64 1.86 26.34 11.34
CA ILE A 64 1.36 27.04 12.55
C ILE A 64 2.48 27.46 13.50
N HIS A 65 3.56 26.67 13.61
CA HIS A 65 4.66 26.99 14.54
C HIS A 65 5.81 27.74 13.89
N MET A 66 6.05 27.51 12.60
CA MET A 66 7.19 28.06 11.86
C MET A 66 6.82 29.31 11.07
N ASP A 67 5.53 29.65 10.98
CA ASP A 67 4.96 30.72 10.15
C ASP A 67 5.25 30.56 8.65
N ARG A 68 5.66 29.36 8.24
CA ARG A 68 5.99 29.00 6.85
C ARG A 68 5.85 27.50 6.63
N HIS A 69 5.63 27.10 5.38
CA HIS A 69 5.81 25.71 4.97
C HIS A 69 7.30 25.38 4.73
N PRO A 70 7.69 24.08 4.78
CA PRO A 70 9.04 23.67 4.41
C PRO A 70 9.39 24.09 2.98
N THR A 71 10.66 24.36 2.72
CA THR A 71 11.15 24.57 1.35
C THR A 71 11.24 23.24 0.62
N SER A 72 11.38 23.27 -0.71
CA SER A 72 11.60 22.05 -1.49
C SER A 72 12.92 21.34 -1.16
N GLU A 73 13.91 22.04 -0.61
CA GLU A 73 15.20 21.47 -0.17
C GLU A 73 15.09 20.78 1.19
N GLU A 74 14.36 21.40 2.13
CA GLU A 74 14.04 20.80 3.43
C GLU A 74 13.11 19.59 3.26
N GLY A 75 12.11 19.74 2.40
CA GLY A 75 11.12 18.73 2.06
C GLY A 75 10.36 18.19 3.27
N LEU A 76 9.90 16.96 3.15
CA LEU A 76 9.17 16.27 4.24
C LEU A 76 10.06 15.94 5.45
N LYS A 77 11.39 16.04 5.34
CA LYS A 77 12.30 15.78 6.46
C LYS A 77 12.13 16.80 7.59
N ALA A 78 11.74 18.04 7.25
CA ALA A 78 11.43 19.09 8.23
C ALA A 78 10.28 18.71 9.20
N LEU A 79 9.49 17.68 8.86
CA LEU A 79 8.44 17.15 9.73
C LEU A 79 8.98 16.28 10.87
N VAL A 80 10.19 15.73 10.74
CA VAL A 80 10.81 14.85 11.74
C VAL A 80 12.01 15.51 12.39
N GLU A 81 12.76 16.28 11.62
CA GLU A 81 13.96 16.97 12.07
C GLU A 81 13.76 18.48 12.01
N SER A 82 14.38 19.19 12.94
CA SER A 82 14.30 20.65 12.97
C SER A 82 15.12 21.26 11.82
N PRO A 83 14.59 22.24 11.09
CA PRO A 83 15.36 23.03 10.14
C PRO A 83 16.52 23.77 10.80
N ALA A 84 17.65 23.85 10.11
CA ALA A 84 18.86 24.50 10.64
C ALA A 84 18.60 25.99 10.97
N GLY A 85 18.89 26.38 12.21
CA GLY A 85 18.77 27.78 12.66
C GLY A 85 17.38 28.19 13.16
N GLU A 86 16.37 27.32 13.09
CA GLU A 86 15.00 27.61 13.55
C GLU A 86 14.50 26.68 14.68
N GLU A 87 15.44 26.07 15.40
CA GLU A 87 15.18 25.12 16.50
C GLU A 87 14.29 25.70 17.60
N SER A 88 14.34 27.02 17.82
CA SER A 88 13.56 27.71 18.86
C SER A 88 12.06 27.76 18.55
N LYS A 89 11.68 27.82 17.27
CA LYS A 89 10.29 27.85 16.80
C LYS A 89 9.74 26.44 16.59
N TRP A 90 10.59 25.50 16.21
CA TRP A 90 10.17 24.13 15.93
C TRP A 90 9.62 23.43 17.19
N ARG A 91 8.50 22.73 17.03
CA ARG A 91 7.81 21.97 18.09
C ARG A 91 7.50 20.54 17.67
N GLY A 92 8.20 20.05 16.66
CA GLY A 92 8.06 18.70 16.18
C GLY A 92 8.65 17.66 17.14
N PRO A 93 8.72 16.39 16.72
CA PRO A 93 8.38 15.91 15.39
C PRO A 93 6.87 15.94 15.12
N TYR A 94 6.49 16.41 13.93
CA TYR A 94 5.09 16.52 13.49
C TYR A 94 4.52 15.19 12.98
N ILE A 95 5.39 14.24 12.65
CA ILE A 95 5.06 12.86 12.28
C ILE A 95 6.03 11.91 12.95
N LYS A 96 5.57 10.71 13.32
CA LYS A 96 6.41 9.71 14.01
C LYS A 96 7.47 9.09 13.10
N LEU A 97 7.13 8.88 11.83
CA LEU A 97 7.99 8.25 10.83
C LEU A 97 7.52 8.68 9.44
N LEU A 98 8.46 9.09 8.57
CA LEU A 98 8.16 9.23 7.15
C LEU A 98 7.98 7.83 6.56
N ARG A 99 6.74 7.47 6.26
CA ARG A 99 6.42 6.27 5.49
C ARG A 99 6.71 6.52 4.02
N VAL A 100 7.09 5.45 3.33
CA VAL A 100 7.03 5.40 1.86
C VAL A 100 5.60 5.13 1.41
N ASP A 101 5.32 5.44 0.16
CA ASP A 101 4.04 5.11 -0.44
C ASP A 101 3.85 3.59 -0.60
N PRO A 102 2.63 3.13 -0.94
CA PRO A 102 2.31 1.70 -1.06
C PRO A 102 3.05 0.96 -2.19
N TRP A 103 3.77 1.69 -3.05
CA TRP A 103 4.61 1.15 -4.13
C TRP A 103 6.11 1.22 -3.81
N GLY A 104 6.45 1.66 -2.59
CA GLY A 104 7.81 1.71 -2.05
C GLY A 104 8.59 2.95 -2.46
N VAL A 105 7.92 3.99 -2.96
CA VAL A 105 8.53 5.26 -3.37
C VAL A 105 8.28 6.31 -2.27
N PRO A 106 9.27 7.13 -1.90
CA PRO A 106 9.03 8.25 -1.01
C PRO A 106 8.01 9.24 -1.59
N TYR A 107 7.16 9.80 -0.73
CA TYR A 107 6.28 10.90 -1.10
C TYR A 107 7.08 12.09 -1.61
N GLN A 108 6.57 12.70 -2.68
CA GLN A 108 7.13 13.89 -3.30
C GLN A 108 6.49 15.13 -2.70
N TYR A 109 7.30 16.15 -2.47
CA TYR A 109 6.86 17.42 -1.94
C TYR A 109 7.48 18.56 -2.75
N ARG A 110 6.67 19.56 -3.06
CA ARG A 110 7.14 20.76 -3.76
C ARG A 110 6.42 22.00 -3.22
N ASN A 111 7.22 23.02 -2.95
CA ASN A 111 6.77 24.34 -2.56
C ASN A 111 7.67 25.41 -3.21
N PRO A 112 7.11 26.33 -4.03
CA PRO A 112 5.69 26.50 -4.37
C PRO A 112 5.15 25.37 -5.26
N GLY A 113 3.87 25.00 -5.06
CA GLY A 113 3.19 23.96 -5.83
C GLY A 113 3.02 24.31 -7.33
N THR A 114 3.00 23.29 -8.18
CA THR A 114 2.67 23.38 -9.61
C THR A 114 1.16 23.25 -9.84
N HIS A 115 0.49 22.39 -9.08
CA HIS A 115 -0.96 22.24 -9.10
C HIS A 115 -1.66 23.19 -8.13
N HIS A 116 -1.10 23.37 -6.93
CA HIS A 116 -1.54 24.36 -5.96
C HIS A 116 -0.62 25.59 -5.96
N THR A 117 -0.96 26.58 -6.79
CA THR A 117 -0.18 27.82 -6.96
C THR A 117 -0.08 28.68 -5.70
N GLU A 118 -1.04 28.57 -4.78
CA GLU A 118 -1.07 29.31 -3.51
C GLU A 118 -0.53 28.49 -2.33
N GLY A 119 -0.06 27.27 -2.57
CA GLY A 119 0.37 26.36 -1.50
C GLY A 119 1.48 25.42 -1.94
N PHE A 120 1.38 24.18 -1.52
CA PHE A 120 2.34 23.12 -1.83
C PHE A 120 1.66 21.95 -2.52
N ASP A 121 2.46 21.21 -3.28
CA ASP A 121 2.08 19.95 -3.87
C ASP A 121 2.68 18.81 -3.05
N LEU A 122 1.85 17.83 -2.70
CA LEU A 122 2.26 16.61 -2.02
C LEU A 122 1.63 15.41 -2.72
N TRP A 123 2.44 14.47 -3.20
CA TRP A 123 1.93 13.32 -3.94
C TRP A 123 2.78 12.04 -3.85
N SER A 124 2.14 10.93 -4.21
CA SER A 124 2.77 9.66 -4.54
C SER A 124 2.77 9.46 -6.05
N ARG A 125 3.83 8.85 -6.58
CA ARG A 125 4.02 8.54 -8.00
C ARG A 125 3.30 7.30 -8.51
N GLY A 126 2.30 6.82 -7.74
CA GLY A 126 1.51 5.64 -8.12
C GLY A 126 2.34 4.38 -8.40
N ALA A 127 1.73 3.46 -9.16
CA ALA A 127 2.33 2.17 -9.50
C ALA A 127 3.48 2.24 -10.51
N ASP A 128 3.50 3.26 -11.37
CA ASP A 128 4.51 3.42 -12.42
C ASP A 128 5.79 4.10 -11.91
N LYS A 129 5.74 4.69 -10.70
CA LYS A 129 6.86 5.35 -10.02
C LYS A 129 7.39 6.55 -10.81
N ALA A 130 6.59 7.09 -11.72
CA ALA A 130 6.87 8.26 -12.52
C ALA A 130 5.88 9.38 -12.17
N ASP A 131 6.21 10.63 -12.51
CA ASP A 131 5.23 11.71 -12.38
C ASP A 131 4.23 11.59 -13.55
N GLY A 132 2.93 11.68 -13.26
CA GLY A 132 1.83 11.52 -14.20
C GLY A 132 1.16 10.15 -14.12
N GLY A 133 1.10 9.45 -15.24
CA GLY A 133 0.54 8.10 -15.33
C GLY A 133 -0.97 8.02 -15.67
N GLN A 134 -1.44 6.80 -15.88
CA GLN A 134 -2.86 6.47 -16.12
C GLN A 134 -3.26 5.24 -15.30
N GLY A 135 -4.52 5.17 -14.90
CA GLY A 135 -5.03 4.05 -14.09
C GLY A 135 -4.31 3.98 -12.74
N GLU A 136 -3.74 2.82 -12.41
CA GLU A 136 -2.99 2.60 -11.16
C GLU A 136 -1.66 3.37 -11.08
N GLY A 137 -1.15 3.81 -12.23
CA GLY A 137 0.04 4.67 -12.31
C GLY A 137 -0.26 6.14 -12.05
N THR A 138 -1.54 6.54 -11.98
CA THR A 138 -1.89 7.94 -11.76
C THR A 138 -1.33 8.43 -10.42
N ASP A 139 -0.66 9.57 -10.45
CA ASP A 139 -0.23 10.27 -9.24
C ASP A 139 -1.38 10.41 -8.25
N VAL A 140 -1.11 10.24 -6.97
CA VAL A 140 -2.08 10.46 -5.89
C VAL A 140 -1.59 11.63 -5.06
N GLY A 141 -2.21 12.80 -5.26
CA GLY A 141 -1.78 14.05 -4.65
C GLY A 141 -2.90 14.87 -4.01
N ASN A 142 -2.51 15.87 -3.21
CA ASN A 142 -3.43 16.74 -2.47
C ASN A 142 -4.31 17.66 -3.34
N TRP A 143 -4.06 17.73 -4.64
CA TRP A 143 -4.90 18.47 -5.60
C TRP A 143 -6.05 17.65 -6.20
N GLN A 144 -6.14 16.36 -5.87
CA GLN A 144 -7.23 15.50 -6.31
C GLN A 144 -8.35 15.47 -5.28
N PRO A 145 -9.62 15.41 -5.71
CA PRO A 145 -10.77 15.33 -4.81
C PRO A 145 -10.85 14.01 -4.02
#